data_AF-F5S6I2-F1
#
_entry.id   AF-F5S6I2-F1
#
_cell.length_a   1.000
_cell.length_b   1.000
_cell.length_c   1.000
_cell.angle_alpha   90.00
_cell.angle_beta   90.00
_cell.angle_gamma   90.00
#
_symmetry.space_group_name_H-M   'P 1'
#
loop_
_entity.id
_entity.type
_entity.pdbx_description
1 polymer ?
#
loop_
_entity_poly.entity_id
_entity_poly.type
_entity_poly.pdbx_seq_one_letter_code
_entity_poly.pdbx_strand_id
1 'polypeptide(L)'
;MIHLSWGKSVFKIFNILFRDEVDILEFMKNYLQDGVDNKNGDRVESCIILSSLFKKHQLMLDRYKNILLENWHEQQEDIVDIIGYHSNMISIPILIKCLDLKYDWLAIDDFYSFHKKIRGCPR
;
A
#
# COMPACT_ATOMS: atom_id res chain seq x y z
N MET A 1 6.86 -23.51 13.34
CA MET A 1 5.88 -23.57 12.23
C MET A 1 4.53 -23.13 12.81
N ILE A 2 4.22 -21.84 12.77
CA ILE A 2 2.98 -21.30 13.37
C ILE A 2 1.91 -21.31 12.29
N HIS A 3 0.96 -22.22 12.41
CA HIS A 3 -0.21 -22.30 11.54
C HIS A 3 -1.18 -21.18 11.93
N LEU A 4 -1.14 -20.04 11.23
CA LEU A 4 -2.07 -18.92 11.42
C LEU A 4 -3.47 -19.30 10.90
N SER A 5 -4.30 -19.87 11.77
CA SER A 5 -5.72 -20.19 11.54
C SER A 5 -6.64 -18.98 11.75
N TRP A 6 -6.26 -17.80 11.27
CA TRP A 6 -7.05 -16.56 11.38
C TRP A 6 -7.81 -16.21 10.11
N GLY A 7 -7.33 -16.67 8.94
CA GLY A 7 -7.88 -16.26 7.64
C GLY A 7 -9.35 -16.61 7.43
N LYS A 8 -9.81 -17.80 7.85
CA LYS A 8 -11.19 -18.27 7.56
C LYS A 8 -12.26 -17.58 8.41
N SER A 9 -11.99 -17.30 9.68
CA SER A 9 -12.97 -16.67 10.58
C SER A 9 -13.15 -15.19 10.26
N VAL A 10 -12.06 -14.49 9.96
CA VAL A 10 -12.10 -13.08 9.53
C VAL A 10 -12.85 -12.95 8.20
N PHE A 11 -12.55 -13.81 7.21
CA PHE A 11 -13.29 -13.84 5.95
C PHE A 11 -14.79 -14.06 6.13
N LYS A 12 -15.17 -14.91 7.09
CA LYS A 12 -16.58 -15.21 7.38
C LYS A 12 -17.28 -14.02 8.03
N ILE A 13 -16.63 -13.32 8.95
CA ILE A 13 -17.17 -12.09 9.57
C ILE A 13 -17.33 -10.99 8.52
N PHE A 14 -16.34 -10.80 7.64
CA PHE A 14 -16.42 -9.81 6.57
C PHE A 14 -17.50 -10.14 5.54
N ASN A 15 -17.65 -11.42 5.13
CA ASN A 15 -18.76 -11.84 4.26
C ASN A 15 -20.15 -11.65 4.91
N ILE A 16 -20.23 -11.71 6.24
CA ILE A 16 -21.47 -11.43 6.98
C ILE A 16 -21.75 -9.92 7.04
N LEU A 17 -20.70 -9.08 7.15
CA LEU A 17 -20.82 -7.62 7.18
C LEU A 17 -21.15 -7.03 5.80
N PHE A 18 -20.60 -7.59 4.72
CA PHE A 18 -20.85 -7.16 3.33
C PHE A 18 -21.99 -7.96 2.67
N ARG A 19 -23.08 -8.19 3.43
CA ARG A 19 -24.21 -9.04 3.04
C ARG A 19 -25.08 -8.45 1.92
N ASP A 20 -25.02 -7.14 1.74
CA ASP A 20 -25.54 -6.41 0.59
C ASP A 20 -24.40 -6.15 -0.39
N GLU A 21 -24.69 -5.92 -1.68
CA GLU A 21 -23.75 -5.72 -2.80
C GLU A 21 -22.81 -4.51 -2.62
N VAL A 22 -22.03 -4.47 -1.55
CA VAL A 22 -20.98 -3.49 -1.34
C VAL A 22 -19.88 -3.84 -2.32
N ASP A 23 -19.73 -3.01 -3.35
CA ASP A 23 -18.54 -3.05 -4.18
C ASP A 23 -17.33 -2.70 -3.31
N ILE A 24 -16.64 -3.74 -2.84
CA ILE A 24 -15.48 -3.65 -1.96
C ILE A 24 -14.41 -2.73 -2.57
N LEU A 25 -14.26 -2.73 -3.90
CA LEU A 25 -13.31 -1.83 -4.57
C LEU A 25 -13.73 -0.37 -4.40
N GLU A 26 -15.01 -0.07 -4.57
CA GLU A 26 -15.53 1.28 -4.42
C GLU A 26 -15.47 1.75 -2.96
N PHE A 27 -15.78 0.87 -2.01
CA PHE A 27 -15.55 1.12 -0.59
C PHE A 27 -14.08 1.48 -0.31
N MET A 28 -13.12 0.69 -0.80
CA MET A 28 -11.70 0.97 -0.59
C MET A 28 -11.25 2.28 -1.22
N LYS A 29 -11.74 2.62 -2.42
CA LYS A 29 -11.44 3.90 -3.07
C LYS A 29 -11.91 5.08 -2.23
N ASN A 30 -13.16 5.02 -1.74
CA ASN A 30 -13.74 6.08 -0.94
C ASN A 30 -13.09 6.18 0.45
N TYR A 31 -12.79 5.04 1.06
CA TYR A 31 -12.09 4.97 2.34
C TYR A 31 -10.68 5.54 2.27
N LEU A 32 -9.93 5.21 1.21
CA LEU A 32 -8.61 5.77 0.95
C LEU A 32 -8.67 7.27 0.66
N GLN A 33 -9.66 7.71 -0.13
CA GLN A 33 -9.85 9.13 -0.43
C GLN A 33 -10.10 9.95 0.84
N ASP A 34 -10.97 9.46 1.74
CA ASP A 34 -11.18 10.12 3.03
C ASP A 34 -9.88 10.17 3.86
N GLY A 35 -9.06 9.11 3.79
CA GLY A 35 -7.72 9.10 4.37
C GLY A 35 -6.84 10.23 3.83
N VAL A 36 -6.85 10.46 2.52
CA VAL A 36 -6.12 11.56 1.88
C VAL A 36 -6.68 12.93 2.31
N ASP A 37 -7.99 13.11 2.25
CA ASP A 37 -8.65 14.39 2.55
C ASP A 37 -8.42 14.82 4.00
N ASN A 38 -8.31 13.85 4.92
CA ASN A 38 -8.08 14.08 6.34
C ASN A 38 -6.62 13.84 6.78
N LYS A 39 -5.70 13.57 5.85
CA LYS A 39 -4.29 13.23 6.13
C LYS A 39 -4.13 12.15 7.21
N ASN A 40 -4.94 11.11 7.11
CA ASN A 40 -4.99 10.01 8.07
C ASN A 40 -4.20 8.81 7.55
N GLY A 41 -2.99 8.61 8.09
CA GLY A 41 -2.10 7.50 7.72
C GLY A 41 -2.67 6.11 8.03
N ASP A 42 -3.40 5.95 9.15
CA ASP A 42 -3.99 4.67 9.56
C ASP A 42 -5.01 4.16 8.53
N ARG A 43 -5.73 5.07 7.87
CA ARG A 43 -6.66 4.72 6.78
C ARG A 43 -5.92 4.24 5.53
N VAL A 44 -4.74 4.80 5.24
CA VAL A 44 -3.89 4.34 4.14
C VAL A 44 -3.40 2.91 4.43
N GLU A 45 -2.87 2.67 5.62
CA GLU A 45 -2.41 1.34 6.07
C GLU A 45 -3.55 0.31 6.01
N SER A 46 -4.71 0.66 6.58
CA SER A 46 -5.90 -0.19 6.56
C SER A 46 -6.34 -0.52 5.13
N CYS A 47 -6.29 0.46 4.22
CA CYS A 47 -6.62 0.24 2.83
C CYS A 47 -5.61 -0.69 2.13
N ILE A 48 -4.31 -0.57 2.41
CA ILE A 48 -3.25 -1.47 1.92
C ILE A 48 -3.52 -2.91 2.38
N ILE A 49 -3.85 -3.11 3.65
CA ILE A 49 -4.16 -4.43 4.20
C ILE A 49 -5.42 -5.01 3.53
N LEU A 50 -6.47 -4.21 3.40
CA LEU A 50 -7.72 -4.63 2.76
C LEU A 50 -7.51 -4.98 1.28
N SER A 51 -6.80 -4.16 0.51
CA SER A 51 -6.54 -4.44 -0.89
C SER A 51 -5.67 -5.69 -1.08
N SER A 52 -4.85 -6.03 -0.09
CA SER A 52 -4.12 -7.31 -0.03
C SER A 52 -5.04 -8.49 0.19
N LEU A 53 -5.88 -8.40 1.23
CA LEU A 53 -6.82 -9.45 1.61
C LEU A 53 -7.79 -9.79 0.47
N PHE A 54 -8.26 -8.75 -0.24
CA PHE A 54 -9.21 -8.91 -1.34
C PHE A 54 -8.56 -9.02 -2.72
N LYS A 55 -7.22 -9.06 -2.81
CA LYS A 55 -6.45 -9.15 -4.07
C LYS A 55 -6.81 -8.04 -5.06
N LYS A 56 -7.01 -6.82 -4.58
CA LYS A 56 -7.38 -5.62 -5.36
C LYS A 56 -6.24 -4.60 -5.52
N HIS A 57 -5.05 -4.87 -4.97
CA HIS A 57 -3.87 -3.99 -5.07
C HIS A 57 -3.63 -3.40 -6.46
N GLN A 58 -3.68 -4.24 -7.50
CA GLN A 58 -3.47 -3.79 -8.88
C GLN A 58 -4.47 -2.71 -9.33
N LEU A 59 -5.72 -2.78 -8.87
CA LEU A 59 -6.77 -1.80 -9.21
C LEU A 59 -6.65 -0.50 -8.39
N MET A 60 -5.79 -0.48 -7.37
CA MET A 60 -5.55 0.67 -6.49
C MET A 60 -4.22 1.37 -6.79
N LEU A 61 -3.40 0.84 -7.70
CA LEU A 61 -2.03 1.30 -7.97
C LEU A 61 -1.92 2.81 -8.22
N ASP A 62 -2.80 3.37 -9.04
CA ASP A 62 -2.70 4.80 -9.37
C ASP A 62 -3.00 5.70 -8.16
N ARG A 63 -3.85 5.24 -7.23
CA ARG A 63 -4.07 5.94 -5.96
C ARG A 63 -2.86 5.83 -5.06
N TYR A 64 -2.24 4.65 -4.97
CA TYR A 64 -1.02 4.46 -4.19
C TYR A 64 0.16 5.28 -4.72
N LYS A 65 0.31 5.40 -6.05
CA LYS A 65 1.31 6.30 -6.65
C LYS A 65 1.13 7.75 -6.23
N ASN A 66 -0.11 8.26 -6.20
CA ASN A 66 -0.36 9.62 -5.75
C ASN A 66 0.00 9.82 -4.27
N ILE A 67 -0.31 8.83 -3.44
CA ILE A 67 -0.04 8.85 -2.00
C ILE A 67 1.46 8.69 -1.71
N LEU A 68 2.20 7.91 -2.48
CA LEU A 68 3.63 7.64 -2.26
C LEU A 68 4.48 8.89 -1.99
N LEU A 69 4.14 10.00 -2.65
CA LEU A 69 4.90 11.25 -2.59
C LEU A 69 4.42 12.20 -1.49
N GLU A 70 3.47 11.78 -0.68
CA GLU A 70 2.92 12.57 0.42
C GLU A 70 3.73 12.37 1.70
N ASN A 71 3.79 13.40 2.54
CA ASN A 71 4.65 13.48 3.72
C ASN A 71 3.89 13.41 5.06
N TRP A 72 2.61 13.04 5.02
CA TRP A 72 1.73 12.99 6.20
C TRP A 72 1.43 11.55 6.67
N HIS A 73 2.05 10.55 6.05
CA HIS A 73 1.96 9.15 6.45
C HIS A 73 3.32 8.46 6.30
N GLU A 74 3.45 7.27 6.90
CA GLU A 74 4.70 6.50 6.93
C GLU A 74 4.66 5.23 6.05
N GLN A 75 3.59 5.06 5.28
CA GLN A 75 3.29 3.86 4.46
C GLN A 75 4.11 3.75 3.14
N GLN A 76 5.19 4.51 2.95
CA GLN A 76 5.93 4.54 1.68
C GLN A 76 6.57 3.20 1.35
N GLU A 77 7.04 2.43 2.33
CA GLU A 77 7.64 1.11 2.07
C GLU A 77 6.61 0.12 1.52
N ASP A 78 5.44 0.02 2.15
CA ASP A 78 4.37 -0.87 1.68
C ASP A 78 3.87 -0.47 0.29
N ILE A 79 3.73 0.83 0.04
CA ILE A 79 3.33 1.35 -1.27
C ILE A 79 4.38 1.03 -2.33
N VAL A 80 5.66 1.22 -2.02
CA VAL A 80 6.78 0.85 -2.88
C VAL A 80 6.75 -0.63 -3.21
N ASP A 81 6.45 -1.49 -2.24
CA ASP A 81 6.43 -2.94 -2.42
C ASP A 81 5.26 -3.38 -3.30
N ILE A 82 4.08 -2.80 -3.10
CA ILE A 82 2.92 -3.01 -3.98
C ILE A 82 3.24 -2.55 -5.41
N ILE A 83 3.79 -1.34 -5.55
CA ILE A 83 4.18 -0.81 -6.86
C ILE A 83 5.20 -1.77 -7.47
N GLY A 84 6.29 -2.11 -6.79
CA GLY A 84 7.35 -3.01 -7.26
C GLY A 84 6.84 -4.39 -7.70
N TYR A 85 5.93 -4.98 -6.92
CA TYR A 85 5.33 -6.29 -7.25
C TYR A 85 4.49 -6.26 -8.53
N HIS A 86 3.83 -5.13 -8.82
CA HIS A 86 2.98 -4.97 -10.00
C HIS A 86 3.63 -4.14 -11.13
N SER A 87 4.89 -3.73 -10.98
CA SER A 87 5.49 -2.68 -11.81
C SER A 87 5.94 -3.15 -13.19
N ASN A 88 5.84 -2.20 -14.11
CA ASN A 88 6.54 -2.11 -15.38
C ASN A 88 7.44 -0.86 -15.36
N MET A 89 8.23 -0.61 -16.42
CA MET A 89 9.19 0.51 -16.48
C MET A 89 8.58 1.91 -16.19
N ILE A 90 7.26 2.07 -16.30
CA ILE A 90 6.55 3.35 -16.10
C ILE A 90 6.57 3.78 -14.61
N SER A 91 6.77 2.84 -13.69
CA SER A 91 6.85 3.16 -12.25
C SER A 91 8.20 3.70 -11.80
N ILE A 92 9.26 3.57 -12.61
CA ILE A 92 10.63 3.97 -12.20
C ILE A 92 10.73 5.47 -11.83
N PRO A 93 10.17 6.42 -12.61
CA PRO A 93 10.31 7.84 -12.29
C PRO A 93 9.70 8.26 -10.95
N ILE A 94 8.55 7.68 -10.57
CA ILE A 94 7.89 8.02 -9.31
C ILE A 94 8.63 7.44 -8.11
N LEU A 95 9.24 6.26 -8.27
CA LEU A 95 10.09 5.63 -7.26
C LEU A 95 11.37 6.44 -7.01
N ILE A 96 12.01 6.95 -8.08
CA ILE A 96 13.16 7.86 -7.96
C ILE A 96 12.75 9.13 -7.21
N LYS A 97 11.62 9.75 -7.59
CA LYS A 97 11.13 10.95 -6.92
C LYS A 97 10.85 10.72 -5.43
N CYS A 98 10.28 9.57 -5.05
CA CYS A 98 10.10 9.22 -3.64
C CYS A 98 11.42 9.14 -2.89
N LEU A 99 12.46 8.58 -3.51
CA LEU A 99 13.80 8.49 -2.92
C LEU A 99 14.39 9.87 -2.62
N ASP A 100 14.19 10.81 -3.53
CA ASP A 100 14.72 12.17 -3.43
C ASP A 100 14.08 12.99 -2.31
N LEU A 101 12.87 12.62 -1.87
CA LEU A 101 12.15 13.29 -0.78
C LEU A 101 12.77 13.04 0.60
N LYS A 102 13.58 11.99 0.76
CA LYS A 102 14.37 11.70 1.98
C LYS A 102 13.58 11.84 3.28
N TYR A 103 12.40 11.21 3.36
CA TYR A 103 11.62 11.25 4.59
C TYR A 103 12.39 10.67 5.78
N ASP A 104 12.32 11.34 6.93
CA ASP A 104 13.11 11.00 8.12
C ASP A 104 12.84 9.56 8.58
N TRP A 105 11.58 9.11 8.56
CA TRP A 105 11.20 7.73 8.93
C TRP A 105 11.74 6.67 7.96
N LEU A 106 12.11 7.04 6.72
CA LEU A 106 12.78 6.14 5.78
C LEU A 106 14.29 6.03 6.04
N ALA A 107 14.87 7.00 6.77
CA ALA A 107 16.28 6.99 7.16
C ALA A 107 16.53 6.24 8.48
N ILE A 108 15.48 6.04 9.28
CA ILE A 108 15.56 5.42 10.62
C ILE A 108 15.80 3.91 10.54
N ASP A 109 15.55 3.27 9.40
CA ASP A 109 15.65 1.82 9.30
C ASP A 109 16.80 1.33 8.39
N ASP A 110 17.82 0.71 8.99
CA ASP A 110 18.83 -0.09 8.26
C ASP A 110 18.19 -1.30 7.52
N PHE A 111 16.92 -1.59 7.80
CA PHE A 111 16.09 -2.54 7.06
C PHE A 111 15.43 -1.95 5.81
N TYR A 112 15.62 -0.66 5.49
CA TYR A 112 15.05 -0.05 4.29
C TYR A 112 15.52 -0.74 3.01
N SER A 113 14.67 -1.62 2.50
CA SER A 113 14.97 -2.51 1.38
C SER A 113 14.97 -1.79 0.03
N PHE A 114 14.40 -0.59 -0.02
CA PHE A 114 14.23 0.18 -1.26
C PHE A 114 15.54 0.68 -1.86
N HIS A 115 16.45 1.24 -1.04
CA HIS A 115 17.80 1.59 -1.50
C HIS A 115 18.56 0.37 -2.03
N LYS A 116 18.33 -0.82 -1.45
CA LYS A 116 18.92 -2.09 -1.89
C LYS A 116 18.27 -2.59 -3.20
N LYS A 117 16.95 -2.46 -3.36
CA LYS A 117 16.17 -2.84 -4.56
C LYS A 117 16.57 -2.03 -5.80
N ILE A 118 16.93 -0.75 -5.65
CA ILE A 118 17.42 0.08 -6.77
C ILE A 118 18.91 -0.19 -7.09
N ARG A 119 19.76 -0.40 -6.07
CA ARG A 119 21.21 -0.66 -6.27
C ARG A 119 21.51 -2.06 -6.83
N GLY A 120 20.55 -2.98 -6.83
CA GLY A 120 20.69 -4.33 -7.39
C GLY A 120 20.46 -4.44 -8.90
N CYS A 121 20.12 -3.35 -9.60
CA CYS A 121 20.02 -3.34 -11.06
C CYS A 121 21.42 -3.13 -11.66
N PRO A 122 21.97 -4.07 -12.47
CA PRO A 122 23.23 -3.83 -13.15
C PRO A 122 23.05 -2.67 -14.12
N ARG A 123 23.96 -1.68 -14.06
CA ARG A 123 24.03 -0.60 -15.05
C ARG A 123 24.46 -1.14 -16.41
#